data_AF-A0A6N6Q464-F1
#
_entry.id   AF-A0A6N6Q464-F1
#
_cell.length_a   1.000
_cell.length_b   1.000
_cell.length_c   1.000
_cell.angle_alpha   90.00
_cell.angle_beta   90.00
_cell.angle_gamma   90.00
#
_symmetry.space_group_name_H-M   'P 1'
#
loop_
_entity.id
_entity.type
_entity.pdbx_description
1 polymer ?
#
loop_
_entity_poly.entity_id
_entity_poly.type
_entity_poly.pdbx_seq_one_letter_code
_entity_poly.pdbx_strand_id
1 'polypeptide(L)'
;MKPWFQSAVGMLGALWLHAQVAGAAQGPDKPAAIEESVDTQRGSLAWSYRGRTLLTYAFGTNLFKPYVRELSTLDGQNILRDAPPDHPHHHGLMYALRVNGVNYWEESGHPGQQHHARWIDHGTGHARDGLPQARFTELLLWVPEAGTTGTGKRRDAVLVERRTLVLTVDEAGREVALAWHAEFEPGPRTNRVHLDGADYNGLGFRLPAAWDLAARHGNSDDAPYPTHGVRDVFPARWASVAQPGPGQGAQIVLCDLPRKHAGSPRFFAMTRPFAYLSVTQGVDRTPLDYRSGDRFELDYLVLVYPAARTKAQIEARYQRWATAFH
;
A
#
# COMPACT_ATOMS: atom_id res chain seq x y z
N MET A 1 -101.63 -1.77 8.17
CA MET A 1 -101.03 -1.92 6.82
C MET A 1 -99.51 -1.85 6.94
N LYS A 2 -98.81 -2.98 6.74
CA LYS A 2 -97.39 -3.15 6.30
C LYS A 2 -96.23 -2.36 7.02
N PRO A 3 -94.96 -2.82 6.95
CA PRO A 3 -94.25 -3.27 8.16
C PRO A 3 -92.85 -2.66 8.41
N TRP A 4 -92.30 -2.97 9.59
CA TRP A 4 -90.92 -3.35 9.96
C TRP A 4 -89.72 -2.84 9.13
N PHE A 5 -88.73 -2.26 9.83
CA PHE A 5 -87.31 -2.41 9.52
C PHE A 5 -86.45 -2.48 10.79
N GLN A 6 -85.66 -3.55 10.88
CA GLN A 6 -84.62 -3.80 11.88
C GLN A 6 -83.31 -3.12 11.47
N SER A 7 -82.56 -2.60 12.44
CA SER A 7 -81.18 -2.12 12.25
C SER A 7 -80.19 -3.27 12.46
N ALA A 8 -79.35 -3.54 11.46
CA ALA A 8 -78.25 -4.49 11.53
C ALA A 8 -76.97 -3.80 12.03
N VAL A 9 -76.33 -4.40 13.03
CA VAL A 9 -74.98 -4.05 13.52
C VAL A 9 -73.97 -4.80 12.65
N GLY A 10 -73.11 -4.06 11.94
CA GLY A 10 -72.00 -4.61 11.16
C GLY A 10 -70.74 -4.73 12.01
N MET A 11 -70.21 -5.95 12.09
CA MET A 11 -69.02 -6.34 12.84
C MET A 11 -67.78 -6.25 11.93
N LEU A 12 -66.81 -5.40 12.26
CA LEU A 12 -65.52 -5.28 11.57
C LEU A 12 -64.55 -6.35 12.10
N GLY A 13 -64.24 -7.36 11.29
CA GLY A 13 -63.15 -8.32 11.53
C GLY A 13 -61.90 -7.91 10.75
N ALA A 14 -60.82 -7.60 11.44
CA ALA A 14 -59.50 -7.38 10.84
C ALA A 14 -58.73 -8.70 10.74
N LEU A 15 -58.43 -9.16 9.53
CA LEU A 15 -57.52 -10.27 9.26
C LEU A 15 -56.06 -9.75 9.27
N TRP A 16 -55.25 -10.27 10.20
CA TRP A 16 -53.79 -10.10 10.20
C TRP A 16 -53.14 -11.20 9.37
N LEU A 17 -52.61 -10.85 8.20
CA LEU A 17 -51.80 -11.75 7.38
C LEU A 17 -50.36 -11.77 7.93
N HIS A 18 -49.98 -12.84 8.62
CA HIS A 18 -48.58 -13.08 9.01
C HIS A 18 -47.85 -13.69 7.81
N ALA A 19 -47.08 -12.88 7.09
CA ALA A 19 -46.11 -13.39 6.13
C ALA A 19 -44.90 -13.96 6.91
N GLN A 20 -44.80 -15.29 6.96
CA GLN A 20 -43.57 -15.95 7.40
C GLN A 20 -42.50 -15.78 6.32
N VAL A 21 -41.49 -14.96 6.59
CA VAL A 21 -40.26 -14.95 5.81
C VAL A 21 -39.50 -16.21 6.17
N ALA A 22 -39.47 -17.17 5.23
CA ALA A 22 -38.61 -18.34 5.34
C ALA A 22 -37.14 -17.86 5.31
N GLY A 23 -36.44 -18.01 6.43
CA GLY A 23 -35.00 -17.82 6.49
C GLY A 23 -34.33 -18.88 5.63
N ALA A 24 -33.68 -18.46 4.55
CA ALA A 24 -32.75 -19.31 3.84
C ALA A 24 -31.62 -19.66 4.81
N ALA A 25 -31.50 -20.94 5.16
CA ALA A 25 -30.32 -21.45 5.85
C ALA A 25 -29.11 -21.14 4.98
N GLN A 26 -28.24 -20.24 5.46
CA GLN A 26 -26.91 -20.04 4.89
C GLN A 26 -26.21 -21.39 4.94
N GLY A 27 -25.85 -21.93 3.77
CA GLY A 27 -24.95 -23.08 3.69
C GLY A 27 -23.64 -22.77 4.41
N PRO A 28 -22.77 -23.78 4.65
CA PRO A 28 -21.49 -23.55 5.32
C PRO A 28 -20.77 -22.38 4.66
N ASP A 29 -20.54 -21.32 5.44
CA ASP A 29 -19.96 -20.06 4.97
C ASP A 29 -18.71 -20.39 4.15
N LYS A 30 -18.76 -20.06 2.85
CA LYS A 30 -17.59 -20.22 1.99
C LYS A 30 -16.43 -19.47 2.65
N PRO A 31 -15.21 -20.06 2.72
CA PRO A 31 -14.07 -19.36 3.29
C PRO A 31 -13.96 -17.98 2.65
N ALA A 32 -13.89 -16.95 3.48
CA ALA A 32 -13.83 -15.58 3.00
C ALA A 32 -12.59 -15.42 2.11
N ALA A 33 -12.79 -15.00 0.87
CA ALA A 33 -11.73 -14.88 -0.12
C ALA A 33 -11.52 -13.42 -0.52
N ILE A 34 -10.33 -13.12 -1.02
CA ILE A 34 -10.07 -11.84 -1.67
C ILE A 34 -10.58 -11.92 -3.11
N GLU A 35 -11.29 -10.87 -3.52
CA GLU A 35 -11.80 -10.66 -4.87
C GLU A 35 -10.88 -9.68 -5.60
N GLU A 36 -10.60 -9.96 -6.87
CA GLU A 36 -9.78 -9.10 -7.72
C GLU A 36 -10.63 -8.48 -8.84
N SER A 37 -10.37 -7.21 -9.13
CA SER A 37 -10.91 -6.50 -10.28
C SER A 37 -9.78 -5.76 -11.00
N VAL A 38 -9.68 -5.91 -12.31
CA VAL A 38 -8.66 -5.25 -13.14
C VAL A 38 -9.36 -4.41 -14.21
N ASP A 39 -9.07 -3.11 -14.21
CA ASP A 39 -9.47 -2.17 -15.26
C ASP A 39 -8.23 -1.79 -16.06
N THR A 40 -8.01 -2.46 -17.18
CA THR A 40 -6.86 -2.22 -18.05
C THR A 40 -6.95 -0.90 -18.83
N GLN A 41 -8.16 -0.36 -19.03
CA GLN A 41 -8.35 0.92 -19.70
C GLN A 41 -7.92 2.08 -18.80
N ARG A 42 -8.25 2.00 -17.52
CA ARG A 42 -7.81 2.97 -16.51
C ARG A 42 -6.42 2.68 -15.95
N GLY A 43 -5.90 1.46 -16.19
CA GLY A 43 -4.66 0.99 -15.61
C GLY A 43 -4.74 0.90 -14.09
N SER A 44 -5.76 0.20 -13.58
CA SER A 44 -5.93 -0.01 -12.14
C SER A 44 -6.33 -1.44 -11.80
N LEU A 45 -5.83 -1.93 -10.66
CA LEU A 45 -6.17 -3.23 -10.09
C LEU A 45 -6.65 -3.01 -8.66
N ALA A 46 -7.74 -3.66 -8.28
CA ALA A 46 -8.31 -3.56 -6.93
C ALA A 46 -8.45 -4.95 -6.31
N TRP A 47 -8.13 -5.03 -5.01
CA TRP A 47 -8.41 -6.18 -4.17
C TRP A 47 -9.43 -5.82 -3.10
N SER A 48 -10.47 -6.63 -3.02
CA SER A 48 -11.58 -6.45 -2.08
C SER A 48 -11.76 -7.67 -1.20
N TYR A 49 -12.18 -7.45 0.04
CA TYR A 49 -12.46 -8.50 1.01
C TYR A 49 -13.77 -8.20 1.73
N ARG A 50 -14.70 -9.17 1.74
CA ARG A 50 -16.06 -8.99 2.27
C ARG A 50 -16.76 -7.72 1.74
N GLY A 51 -16.61 -7.47 0.44
CA GLY A 51 -17.21 -6.31 -0.24
C GLY A 51 -16.55 -4.96 0.05
N ARG A 52 -15.39 -4.92 0.72
CA ARG A 52 -14.63 -3.69 1.01
C ARG A 52 -13.32 -3.70 0.26
N THR A 53 -12.99 -2.60 -0.42
CA THR A 53 -11.69 -2.42 -1.06
C THR A 53 -10.59 -2.35 -0.01
N LEU A 54 -9.64 -3.29 -0.06
CA LEU A 54 -8.44 -3.29 0.77
C LEU A 54 -7.27 -2.58 0.09
N LEU A 55 -7.14 -2.74 -1.23
CA LEU A 55 -6.04 -2.16 -1.99
C LEU A 55 -6.52 -1.73 -3.36
N THR A 56 -6.08 -0.55 -3.80
CA THR A 56 -6.15 -0.13 -5.21
C THR A 56 -4.75 0.20 -5.71
N TYR A 57 -4.27 -0.53 -6.72
CA TYR A 57 -3.01 -0.28 -7.42
C TYR A 57 -3.26 0.50 -8.70
N ALA A 58 -2.49 1.56 -8.93
CA ALA A 58 -2.52 2.37 -10.14
C ALA A 58 -1.25 2.09 -10.96
N PHE A 59 -1.43 1.71 -12.22
CA PHE A 59 -0.36 1.34 -13.16
C PHE A 59 -0.57 1.91 -14.57
N GLY A 60 -1.51 2.84 -14.73
CA GLY A 60 -1.83 3.49 -16.01
C GLY A 60 -0.61 4.12 -16.68
N THR A 61 -0.57 4.09 -18.02
CA THR A 61 0.56 4.60 -18.82
C THR A 61 0.68 6.12 -18.82
N ASN A 62 -0.32 6.83 -18.29
CA ASN A 62 -0.33 8.28 -18.11
C ASN A 62 0.24 8.72 -16.75
N LEU A 63 0.73 7.78 -15.93
CA LEU A 63 1.36 8.05 -14.64
C LEU A 63 2.89 8.10 -14.80
N PHE A 64 3.56 8.86 -13.94
CA PHE A 64 5.04 8.83 -13.87
C PHE A 64 5.56 7.55 -13.22
N LYS A 65 4.75 6.92 -12.37
CA LYS A 65 5.11 5.70 -11.63
C LYS A 65 3.87 4.91 -11.23
N PRO A 66 3.93 3.57 -11.22
CA PRO A 66 2.92 2.75 -10.57
C PRO A 66 3.04 2.80 -9.04
N TYR A 67 1.90 2.81 -8.37
CA TYR A 67 1.82 2.98 -6.91
C TYR A 67 0.55 2.36 -6.33
N VAL A 68 0.56 2.11 -5.03
CA VAL A 68 -0.65 1.75 -4.27
C VAL A 68 -1.40 3.03 -3.93
N ARG A 69 -2.52 3.28 -4.60
CA ARG A 69 -3.35 4.47 -4.42
C ARG A 69 -4.14 4.44 -3.10
N GLU A 70 -4.69 3.27 -2.79
CA GLU A 70 -5.49 3.03 -1.60
C GLU A 70 -4.97 1.79 -0.88
N LEU A 71 -4.90 1.87 0.45
CA LEU A 71 -4.64 0.73 1.33
C LEU A 71 -5.51 0.93 2.57
N SER A 72 -6.39 -0.02 2.85
CA SER A 72 -7.44 0.14 3.86
C SER A 72 -7.31 -0.86 5.00
N THR A 73 -7.78 -0.46 6.18
CA THR A 73 -8.02 -1.39 7.29
C THR A 73 -9.17 -2.35 6.94
N LEU A 74 -9.33 -3.43 7.71
CA LEU A 74 -10.49 -4.33 7.59
C LEU A 74 -11.84 -3.63 7.90
N ASP A 75 -11.80 -2.48 8.58
CA ASP A 75 -12.99 -1.67 8.84
C ASP A 75 -13.34 -0.76 7.65
N GLY A 76 -12.52 -0.77 6.59
CA GLY A 76 -12.72 0.01 5.37
C GLY A 76 -12.16 1.43 5.42
N GLN A 77 -11.35 1.75 6.42
CA GLN A 77 -10.68 3.05 6.48
C GLN A 77 -9.42 3.03 5.60
N ASN A 78 -9.43 3.79 4.50
CA ASN A 78 -8.21 4.04 3.71
C ASN A 78 -7.24 4.93 4.50
N ILE A 79 -5.96 4.52 4.53
CA ILE A 79 -4.88 5.19 5.27
C ILE A 79 -3.90 5.92 4.34
N LEU A 80 -4.13 5.93 3.04
CA LEU A 80 -3.27 6.61 2.07
C LEU A 80 -3.95 7.84 1.48
N ARG A 81 -3.16 8.87 1.18
CA ARG A 81 -3.60 10.07 0.48
C ARG A 81 -2.85 10.19 -0.83
N ASP A 82 -3.59 10.33 -1.93
CA ASP A 82 -3.01 10.42 -3.27
C ASP A 82 -2.96 11.87 -3.75
N ALA A 83 -1.84 12.24 -4.38
CA ALA A 83 -1.58 13.51 -5.07
C ALA A 83 -2.18 14.76 -4.38
N PRO A 84 -1.82 15.05 -3.12
CA PRO A 84 -2.40 16.17 -2.41
C PRO A 84 -2.01 17.51 -3.08
N PRO A 85 -2.87 18.55 -3.07
CA PRO A 85 -2.62 19.78 -3.83
C PRO A 85 -1.32 20.52 -3.47
N ASP A 86 -0.84 20.39 -2.23
CA ASP A 86 0.40 21.00 -1.75
C ASP A 86 1.65 20.28 -2.25
N HIS A 87 1.55 18.98 -2.51
CA HIS A 87 2.66 18.12 -2.94
C HIS A 87 2.15 17.07 -3.94
N PRO A 88 1.81 17.47 -5.18
CA PRO A 88 1.08 16.60 -6.12
C PRO A 88 1.84 15.33 -6.53
N HIS A 89 3.17 15.32 -6.39
CA HIS A 89 4.02 14.16 -6.67
C HIS A 89 4.00 13.11 -5.55
N HIS A 90 3.37 13.37 -4.40
CA HIS A 90 3.20 12.40 -3.33
C HIS A 90 2.00 11.50 -3.64
N HIS A 91 2.28 10.31 -4.16
CA HIS A 91 1.28 9.28 -4.44
C HIS A 91 1.21 8.24 -3.33
N GLY A 92 -0.01 7.78 -3.02
CA GLY A 92 -0.36 6.89 -1.90
C GLY A 92 0.81 6.22 -1.18
N LEU A 93 1.16 5.00 -1.58
CA LEU A 93 2.41 4.31 -1.24
C LEU A 93 3.18 4.03 -2.54
N MET A 94 4.37 4.62 -2.67
CA MET A 94 5.17 4.61 -3.89
C MET A 94 6.64 4.35 -3.59
N TYR A 95 7.34 3.72 -4.53
CA TYR A 95 8.80 3.59 -4.50
C TYR A 95 9.42 4.43 -5.62
N ALA A 96 10.35 5.32 -5.29
CA ALA A 96 11.11 6.07 -6.28
C ALA A 96 12.42 6.61 -5.69
N LEU A 97 13.39 6.91 -6.55
CA LEU A 97 14.66 7.55 -6.20
C LEU A 97 15.31 8.19 -7.44
N ARG A 98 16.57 8.64 -7.35
CA ARG A 98 17.31 9.13 -8.51
C ARG A 98 18.21 8.04 -9.09
N VAL A 99 18.20 7.91 -10.40
CA VAL A 99 19.01 6.92 -11.14
C VAL A 99 19.80 7.65 -12.22
N ASN A 100 21.12 7.54 -12.19
CA ASN A 100 22.02 8.17 -13.18
C ASN A 100 21.74 9.67 -13.36
N GLY A 101 21.49 10.37 -12.25
CA GLY A 101 21.18 11.80 -12.24
C GLY A 101 19.73 12.15 -12.61
N VAL A 102 18.92 11.21 -13.09
CA VAL A 102 17.50 11.41 -13.42
C VAL A 102 16.63 11.21 -12.20
N ASN A 103 15.69 12.12 -11.97
CA ASN A 103 14.77 12.04 -10.85
C ASN A 103 13.49 11.29 -11.21
N TYR A 104 13.20 10.18 -10.52
CA TYR A 104 11.95 9.43 -10.64
C TYR A 104 10.98 9.72 -9.49
N TRP A 105 11.39 10.51 -8.51
CA TRP A 105 10.61 10.89 -7.34
C TRP A 105 9.73 12.11 -7.62
N GLU A 106 10.37 13.26 -7.86
CA GLU A 106 9.67 14.48 -8.25
C GLU A 106 9.15 14.36 -9.68
N GLU A 107 7.98 14.94 -9.94
CA GLU A 107 7.29 14.89 -11.24
C GLU A 107 7.36 16.25 -11.96
N SER A 108 8.51 16.92 -11.85
CA SER A 108 8.71 18.27 -12.36
C SER A 108 10.06 18.44 -13.05
N GLY A 109 10.14 19.39 -14.00
CA GLY A 109 11.34 19.64 -14.80
C GLY A 109 11.50 18.59 -15.90
N HIS A 110 12.36 17.61 -15.66
CA HIS A 110 12.65 16.50 -16.58
C HIS A 110 12.67 15.17 -15.82
N PRO A 111 11.52 14.71 -15.30
CA PRO A 111 11.48 13.49 -14.51
C PRO A 111 11.65 12.26 -15.40
N GLY A 112 12.13 11.17 -14.79
CA GLY A 112 12.03 9.84 -15.36
C GLY A 112 10.62 9.26 -15.17
N GLN A 113 10.35 8.13 -15.83
CA GLN A 113 9.10 7.38 -15.68
C GLN A 113 9.37 5.91 -15.36
N GLN A 114 8.60 5.34 -14.45
CA GLN A 114 8.48 3.90 -14.27
C GLN A 114 7.29 3.43 -15.11
N HIS A 115 7.52 2.61 -16.14
CA HIS A 115 6.46 2.10 -16.99
C HIS A 115 6.05 0.70 -16.56
N HIS A 116 4.76 0.50 -16.31
CA HIS A 116 4.17 -0.83 -16.34
C HIS A 116 4.33 -1.43 -17.74
N ALA A 117 5.24 -2.38 -17.89
CA ALA A 117 5.45 -3.06 -19.17
C ALA A 117 4.45 -4.19 -19.37
N ARG A 118 4.25 -5.01 -18.33
CA ARG A 118 3.28 -6.11 -18.31
C ARG A 118 3.16 -6.73 -16.93
N TRP A 119 2.04 -7.40 -16.71
CA TRP A 119 1.93 -8.45 -15.70
C TRP A 119 2.83 -9.65 -16.06
N ILE A 120 3.47 -10.22 -15.03
CA ILE A 120 4.10 -11.54 -15.09
C ILE A 120 3.10 -12.57 -14.56
N ASP A 121 2.47 -12.28 -13.42
CA ASP A 121 1.33 -13.01 -12.88
C ASP A 121 0.48 -12.10 -11.99
N HIS A 122 -0.77 -12.50 -11.74
CA HIS A 122 -1.64 -11.93 -10.72
C HIS A 122 -2.75 -12.92 -10.38
N GLY A 123 -3.33 -12.78 -9.18
CA GLY A 123 -4.49 -13.56 -8.76
C GLY A 123 -4.68 -13.62 -7.25
N THR A 124 -5.74 -14.32 -6.85
CA THR A 124 -6.13 -14.50 -5.45
C THR A 124 -6.11 -15.97 -5.04
N GLY A 125 -6.00 -16.22 -3.74
CA GLY A 125 -5.86 -17.55 -3.17
C GLY A 125 -5.69 -17.51 -1.66
N HIS A 126 -4.93 -18.47 -1.13
CA HIS A 126 -4.59 -18.53 0.28
C HIS A 126 -3.08 -18.72 0.44
N ALA A 127 -2.52 -18.10 1.47
CA ALA A 127 -1.15 -18.32 1.90
C ALA A 127 -0.98 -19.73 2.50
N ARG A 128 0.27 -20.15 2.74
CA ARG A 128 0.58 -21.49 3.29
C ARG A 128 0.01 -21.72 4.68
N ASP A 129 -0.17 -20.64 5.45
CA ASP A 129 -0.80 -20.63 6.77
C ASP A 129 -2.34 -20.55 6.71
N GLY A 130 -2.92 -20.57 5.51
CA GLY A 130 -4.36 -20.55 5.27
C GLY A 130 -4.98 -19.16 5.24
N LEU A 131 -4.20 -18.08 5.39
CA LEU A 131 -4.75 -16.72 5.32
C LEU A 131 -5.19 -16.37 3.89
N PRO A 132 -6.34 -15.70 3.68
CA PRO A 132 -6.71 -15.15 2.37
C PRO A 132 -5.58 -14.27 1.82
N GLN A 133 -5.22 -14.50 0.56
CA GLN A 133 -4.10 -13.84 -0.10
C GLN A 133 -4.49 -13.35 -1.50
N ALA A 134 -3.94 -12.21 -1.88
CA ALA A 134 -3.87 -11.78 -3.26
C ALA A 134 -2.45 -11.37 -3.60
N ARG A 135 -2.04 -11.59 -4.84
CA ARG A 135 -0.68 -11.30 -5.29
C ARG A 135 -0.65 -10.88 -6.74
N PHE A 136 0.34 -10.07 -7.07
CA PHE A 136 0.78 -9.90 -8.44
C PHE A 136 2.30 -9.77 -8.50
N THR A 137 2.84 -10.07 -9.68
CA THR A 137 4.16 -9.64 -10.09
C THR A 137 4.05 -8.90 -11.42
N GLU A 138 4.66 -7.72 -11.50
CA GLU A 138 4.79 -6.94 -12.74
C GLU A 138 6.24 -6.71 -13.13
N LEU A 139 6.43 -6.40 -14.41
CA LEU A 139 7.69 -5.89 -14.95
C LEU A 139 7.57 -4.38 -15.13
N LEU A 140 8.47 -3.63 -14.49
CA LEU A 140 8.58 -2.18 -14.61
C LEU A 140 9.87 -1.79 -15.33
N LEU A 141 9.77 -0.76 -16.17
CA LEU A 141 10.89 -0.20 -16.91
C LEU A 141 11.09 1.25 -16.51
N TRP A 142 12.25 1.55 -15.93
CA TRP A 142 12.62 2.91 -15.54
C TRP A 142 13.31 3.59 -16.72
N VAL A 143 12.65 4.59 -17.31
CA VAL A 143 13.15 5.32 -18.48
C VAL A 143 13.41 6.79 -18.13
N PRO A 144 14.48 7.39 -18.67
CA PRO A 144 14.94 8.72 -18.24
C PRO A 144 14.17 9.90 -18.85
N GLU A 145 13.39 9.70 -19.91
CA GLU A 145 12.71 10.78 -20.65
C GLU A 145 11.19 10.69 -20.46
N ALA A 146 10.62 11.59 -19.65
CA ALA A 146 9.18 11.83 -19.62
C ALA A 146 8.75 12.74 -20.79
N GLY A 147 7.71 12.34 -21.52
CA GLY A 147 6.95 13.27 -22.38
C GLY A 147 7.16 13.20 -23.89
N THR A 148 8.10 12.41 -24.42
CA THR A 148 8.16 12.15 -25.87
C THR A 148 8.52 10.69 -26.10
N THR A 149 7.54 9.88 -26.52
CA THR A 149 7.77 8.64 -27.28
C THR A 149 8.76 7.61 -26.69
N GLY A 150 9.08 7.68 -25.39
CA GLY A 150 9.65 6.57 -24.66
C GLY A 150 8.66 5.42 -24.77
N THR A 151 8.93 4.49 -25.67
CA THR A 151 7.92 3.52 -26.12
C THR A 151 7.53 2.47 -25.06
N GLY A 152 7.87 2.69 -23.79
CA GLY A 152 7.82 1.68 -22.74
C GLY A 152 8.61 0.43 -23.13
N LYS A 153 9.65 0.58 -23.97
CA LYS A 153 10.43 -0.55 -24.47
C LYS A 153 11.61 -0.81 -23.56
N ARG A 154 11.91 -2.10 -23.36
CA ARG A 154 13.01 -2.55 -22.51
C ARG A 154 14.36 -1.94 -22.90
N ARG A 155 14.62 -1.73 -24.19
CA ARG A 155 15.89 -1.15 -24.70
C ARG A 155 16.17 0.27 -24.18
N ASP A 156 15.13 1.00 -23.79
CA ASP A 156 15.21 2.39 -23.35
C ASP A 156 15.38 2.49 -21.82
N ALA A 157 15.26 1.37 -21.10
CA ALA A 157 15.31 1.34 -19.64
C ALA A 157 16.74 1.47 -19.11
N VAL A 158 16.93 2.31 -18.09
CA VAL A 158 18.17 2.39 -17.30
C VAL A 158 18.14 1.43 -16.11
N LEU A 159 16.95 1.07 -15.63
CA LEU A 159 16.73 0.06 -14.61
C LEU A 159 15.51 -0.78 -15.01
N VAL A 160 15.60 -2.08 -14.80
CA VAL A 160 14.49 -3.02 -14.95
C VAL A 160 14.14 -3.52 -13.55
N GLU A 161 12.87 -3.39 -13.19
CA GLU A 161 12.36 -3.81 -11.90
C GLU A 161 11.32 -4.92 -12.09
N ARG A 162 11.45 -5.99 -11.32
CA ARG A 162 10.39 -6.98 -11.13
C ARG A 162 9.78 -6.76 -9.75
N ARG A 163 8.56 -6.21 -9.72
CA ARG A 163 7.87 -5.86 -8.48
C ARG A 163 6.80 -6.90 -8.17
N THR A 164 6.85 -7.45 -6.96
CA THR A 164 5.85 -8.39 -6.43
C THR A 164 5.18 -7.78 -5.21
N LEU A 165 3.87 -7.68 -5.26
CA LEU A 165 3.03 -7.28 -4.13
C LEU A 165 2.19 -8.46 -3.69
N VAL A 166 2.21 -8.75 -2.39
CA VAL A 166 1.42 -9.82 -1.78
C VAL A 166 0.64 -9.24 -0.61
N LEU A 167 -0.69 -9.23 -0.73
CA LEU A 167 -1.60 -8.83 0.33
C LEU A 167 -2.14 -10.07 1.04
N THR A 168 -2.09 -10.08 2.37
CA THR A 168 -2.73 -11.11 3.21
C THR A 168 -3.67 -10.48 4.22
N VAL A 169 -4.77 -11.17 4.53
CA VAL A 169 -5.76 -10.75 5.53
C VAL A 169 -5.72 -11.71 6.72
N ASP A 170 -5.46 -11.19 7.91
CA ASP A 170 -5.66 -11.91 9.17
C ASP A 170 -6.81 -11.26 9.94
N GLU A 171 -8.00 -11.87 9.86
CA GLU A 171 -9.20 -11.37 10.55
C GLU A 171 -9.05 -11.41 12.07
N ALA A 172 -8.43 -12.46 12.61
CA ALA A 172 -8.25 -12.63 14.05
C ALA A 172 -7.27 -11.58 14.60
N GLY A 173 -6.18 -11.35 13.87
CA GLY A 173 -5.22 -10.29 14.13
C GLY A 173 -5.66 -8.90 13.65
N ARG A 174 -6.84 -8.75 13.05
CA ARG A 174 -7.33 -7.52 12.43
C ARG A 174 -6.27 -6.80 11.59
N GLU A 175 -5.53 -7.55 10.79
CA GLU A 175 -4.37 -7.11 10.04
C GLU A 175 -4.63 -7.19 8.54
N VAL A 176 -4.30 -6.11 7.83
CA VAL A 176 -4.00 -6.17 6.39
C VAL A 176 -2.49 -6.00 6.26
N ALA A 177 -1.83 -7.03 5.73
CA ALA A 177 -0.39 -7.00 5.50
C ALA A 177 -0.12 -6.98 4.00
N LEU A 178 0.75 -6.08 3.57
CA LEU A 178 1.21 -5.93 2.20
C LEU A 178 2.73 -6.10 2.17
N ALA A 179 3.18 -7.26 1.70
CA ALA A 179 4.59 -7.48 1.40
C ALA A 179 4.91 -6.88 0.02
N TRP A 180 5.97 -6.09 -0.03
CA TRP A 180 6.51 -5.50 -1.25
C TRP A 180 7.92 -6.06 -1.46
N HIS A 181 8.08 -6.83 -2.52
CA HIS A 181 9.36 -7.35 -2.95
C HIS A 181 9.71 -6.76 -4.32
N ALA A 182 10.91 -6.21 -4.48
CA ALA A 182 11.36 -5.64 -5.73
C ALA A 182 12.77 -6.11 -6.08
N GLU A 183 12.91 -6.72 -7.24
CA GLU A 183 14.19 -7.18 -7.80
C GLU A 183 14.62 -6.21 -8.91
N PHE A 184 15.86 -5.74 -8.88
CA PHE A 184 16.36 -4.75 -9.81
C PHE A 184 17.61 -5.24 -10.53
N GLU A 185 17.71 -4.90 -11.82
CA GLU A 185 18.92 -5.06 -12.63
C GLU A 185 19.14 -3.83 -13.53
N PRO A 186 20.40 -3.44 -13.82
CA PRO A 186 20.68 -2.41 -14.80
C PRO A 186 20.03 -2.71 -16.15
N GLY A 187 19.32 -1.72 -16.67
CA GLY A 187 18.64 -1.82 -17.96
C GLY A 187 19.60 -1.63 -19.14
N PRO A 188 19.25 -2.12 -20.34
CA PRO A 188 20.14 -2.18 -21.50
C PRO A 188 20.54 -0.82 -22.09
N ARG A 189 19.91 0.29 -21.67
CA ARG A 189 20.33 1.64 -22.09
C ARG A 189 21.67 2.06 -21.48
N THR A 190 22.11 1.37 -20.43
CA THR A 190 23.35 1.69 -19.72
C THR A 190 24.07 0.42 -19.26
N ASN A 191 25.39 0.48 -19.12
CA ASN A 191 26.18 -0.56 -18.49
C ASN A 191 26.45 -0.30 -17.00
N ARG A 192 26.04 0.87 -16.50
CA ARG A 192 26.20 1.30 -15.10
C ARG A 192 24.95 2.03 -14.61
N VAL A 193 24.55 1.70 -13.38
CA VAL A 193 23.51 2.36 -12.62
C VAL A 193 24.15 2.97 -11.39
N HIS A 194 23.90 4.25 -11.16
CA HIS A 194 24.25 5.00 -9.98
C HIS A 194 22.94 5.44 -9.30
N LEU A 195 22.73 4.97 -8.07
CA LEU A 195 21.59 5.35 -7.24
C LEU A 195 22.04 6.41 -6.25
N ASP A 196 21.39 7.57 -6.31
CA ASP A 196 21.52 8.68 -5.39
C ASP A 196 20.13 9.24 -5.06
N GLY A 197 20.06 10.32 -4.29
CA GLY A 197 18.78 10.91 -3.95
C GLY A 197 18.79 11.78 -2.70
N ALA A 198 17.62 12.32 -2.40
CA ALA A 198 17.36 12.91 -1.11
C ALA A 198 17.18 11.83 -0.04
N ASP A 199 17.29 12.25 1.20
CA ASP A 199 17.24 11.42 2.41
C ASP A 199 15.86 10.81 2.70
N TYR A 200 14.84 11.12 1.88
CA TYR A 200 13.50 10.55 1.89
C TYR A 200 13.17 9.65 0.70
N ASN A 201 14.07 9.53 -0.29
CA ASN A 201 13.86 8.70 -1.48
C ASN A 201 13.87 7.21 -1.13
N GLY A 202 12.90 6.45 -1.62
CA GLY A 202 12.73 5.02 -1.33
C GLY A 202 11.26 4.62 -1.36
N LEU A 203 10.84 3.70 -0.49
CA LEU A 203 9.41 3.35 -0.35
C LEU A 203 8.79 4.27 0.69
N GLY A 204 7.87 5.13 0.28
CA GLY A 204 7.25 6.13 1.14
C GLY A 204 5.75 6.25 0.93
N PHE A 205 5.07 6.80 1.93
CA PHE A 205 3.64 7.03 1.85
C PHE A 205 3.19 8.35 2.45
N ARG A 206 2.12 8.88 1.84
CA ARG A 206 1.41 10.06 2.32
C ARG A 206 0.14 9.66 3.06
N LEU A 207 -0.06 10.25 4.23
CA LEU A 207 -1.20 9.97 5.10
C LEU A 207 -2.36 10.97 4.90
N PRO A 208 -3.59 10.64 5.36
CA PRO A 208 -4.73 11.54 5.31
C PRO A 208 -4.47 12.85 6.08
N ALA A 209 -5.04 13.96 5.59
CA ALA A 209 -4.85 15.28 6.20
C ALA A 209 -5.21 15.34 7.69
N ALA A 210 -6.18 14.53 8.14
CA ALA A 210 -6.57 14.46 9.54
C ALA A 210 -5.47 13.93 10.49
N TRP A 211 -4.38 13.37 9.95
CA TRP A 211 -3.24 12.87 10.71
C TRP A 211 -2.12 13.91 10.78
N ASP A 212 -2.16 14.94 9.94
CA ASP A 212 -1.15 15.98 9.90
C ASP A 212 -1.06 16.66 11.28
N LEU A 213 0.17 16.83 11.78
CA LEU A 213 0.50 17.44 13.09
C LEU A 213 0.02 16.68 14.34
N ALA A 214 -0.84 15.67 14.20
CA ALA A 214 -1.48 14.98 15.32
C ALA A 214 -1.14 13.48 15.40
N ALA A 215 -0.60 12.90 14.32
CA ALA A 215 -0.19 11.51 14.29
C ALA A 215 0.84 11.17 15.38
N ARG A 216 0.73 9.97 15.93
CA ARG A 216 1.72 9.41 16.85
C ARG A 216 2.71 8.56 16.06
N HIS A 217 3.98 8.87 16.20
CA HIS A 217 5.06 8.14 15.56
C HIS A 217 5.74 7.19 16.57
N GLY A 218 6.23 6.06 16.08
CA GLY A 218 7.01 5.09 16.87
C GLY A 218 7.96 4.30 15.98
N ASN A 219 9.03 3.72 16.54
CA ASN A 219 9.97 2.89 15.79
C ASN A 219 10.58 1.78 16.67
N SER A 220 11.27 0.84 16.04
CA SER A 220 11.86 -0.32 16.73
C SER A 220 12.94 0.06 17.75
N ASP A 221 13.61 1.19 17.56
CA ASP A 221 14.84 1.53 18.29
C ASP A 221 14.59 2.61 19.36
N ASP A 222 13.32 3.01 19.55
CA ASP A 222 12.91 4.15 20.37
C ASP A 222 13.69 5.44 20.03
N ALA A 223 14.15 5.53 18.78
CA ALA A 223 14.83 6.71 18.27
C ALA A 223 13.88 7.91 18.39
N PRO A 224 14.34 9.05 18.93
CA PRO A 224 13.50 10.21 19.08
C PRO A 224 13.03 10.69 17.70
N TYR A 225 11.75 11.02 17.60
CA TYR A 225 11.26 11.84 16.49
C TYR A 225 11.45 13.31 16.84
N PRO A 226 11.60 14.21 15.87
CA PRO A 226 11.70 15.63 16.15
C PRO A 226 10.45 16.12 16.89
N THR A 227 10.59 16.44 18.17
CA THR A 227 9.55 17.11 18.97
C THR A 227 9.35 18.56 18.51
N HIS A 228 10.38 19.16 17.91
CA HIS A 228 10.39 20.54 17.43
C HIS A 228 11.03 20.75 16.04
N GLY A 229 11.42 19.67 15.35
CA GLY A 229 11.97 19.72 13.99
C GLY A 229 10.95 19.31 12.93
N VAL A 230 11.29 19.55 11.66
CA VAL A 230 10.42 19.25 10.51
C VAL A 230 10.58 17.78 10.08
N ARG A 231 11.82 17.25 10.13
CA ARG A 231 12.25 15.99 9.49
C ARG A 231 13.37 15.31 10.29
N ASP A 232 13.46 13.98 10.24
CA ASP A 232 14.61 13.21 10.77
C ASP A 232 14.84 11.92 9.97
N VAL A 233 16.06 11.38 10.07
CA VAL A 233 16.49 10.13 9.44
C VAL A 233 17.23 9.24 10.43
N PHE A 234 16.56 8.19 10.89
CA PHE A 234 17.03 7.30 11.95
C PHE A 234 17.16 5.85 11.46
N PRO A 235 18.10 5.06 12.02
CA PRO A 235 18.09 3.63 11.82
C PRO A 235 16.93 3.03 12.63
N ALA A 236 16.26 2.04 12.04
CA ALA A 236 15.27 1.20 12.70
C ALA A 236 15.01 -0.02 11.80
N ARG A 237 14.42 -1.08 12.35
CA ARG A 237 13.88 -2.22 11.58
C ARG A 237 12.47 -1.95 11.06
N TRP A 238 11.73 -1.14 11.81
CA TRP A 238 10.40 -0.68 11.44
C TRP A 238 10.09 0.67 12.06
N ALA A 239 9.22 1.42 11.41
CA ALA A 239 8.63 2.64 11.93
C ALA A 239 7.12 2.62 11.70
N SER A 240 6.37 3.32 12.55
CA SER A 240 4.92 3.32 12.54
C SER A 240 4.36 4.71 12.71
N VAL A 241 3.17 4.91 12.14
CA VAL A 241 2.37 6.10 12.32
C VAL A 241 0.95 5.67 12.69
N ALA A 242 0.42 6.23 13.76
CA ALA A 242 -0.92 5.93 14.25
C ALA A 242 -1.78 7.21 14.29
N GLN A 243 -3.06 7.04 13.96
CA GLN A 243 -4.05 8.12 14.06
C GLN A 243 -4.12 8.66 15.50
N PRO A 244 -4.29 9.98 15.69
CA PRO A 244 -4.57 10.58 16.99
C PRO A 244 -5.87 10.05 17.61
N GLY A 245 -5.94 10.02 18.95
CA GLY A 245 -7.15 9.67 19.71
C GLY A 245 -7.03 8.40 20.55
N PRO A 246 -7.91 8.20 21.55
CA PRO A 246 -7.89 7.05 22.45
C PRO A 246 -8.47 5.79 21.80
N GLY A 247 -7.64 4.77 21.59
CA GLY A 247 -8.05 3.37 21.35
C GLY A 247 -8.80 3.04 20.06
N GLN A 248 -9.25 4.03 19.29
CA GLN A 248 -9.99 3.88 18.04
C GLN A 248 -9.29 4.74 16.98
N GLY A 249 -8.47 4.12 16.14
CA GLY A 249 -7.74 4.82 15.11
C GLY A 249 -6.79 3.90 14.39
N ALA A 250 -6.70 4.04 13.07
CA ALA A 250 -5.85 3.18 12.27
C ALA A 250 -4.36 3.40 12.57
N GLN A 251 -3.56 2.38 12.31
CA GLN A 251 -2.10 2.44 12.36
C GLN A 251 -1.52 1.81 11.10
N ILE A 252 -0.49 2.45 10.56
CA ILE A 252 0.40 1.87 9.55
C ILE A 252 1.77 1.61 10.17
N VAL A 253 2.36 0.48 9.83
CA VAL A 253 3.76 0.16 10.11
C VAL A 253 4.46 -0.13 8.79
N LEU A 254 5.65 0.44 8.61
CA LEU A 254 6.55 0.12 7.51
C LEU A 254 7.79 -0.55 8.10
N CYS A 255 8.07 -1.75 7.60
CA CYS A 255 9.21 -2.55 7.99
C CYS A 255 10.15 -2.75 6.81
N ASP A 256 11.42 -2.90 7.11
CA ASP A 256 12.46 -3.28 6.16
C ASP A 256 13.15 -4.57 6.59
N LEU A 257 13.41 -5.45 5.61
CA LEU A 257 14.27 -6.59 5.79
C LEU A 257 15.55 -6.38 4.95
N PRO A 258 16.68 -6.02 5.60
CA PRO A 258 17.89 -5.67 4.87
C PRO A 258 18.39 -6.83 4.00
N ARG A 259 18.55 -6.57 2.70
CA ARG A 259 19.18 -7.49 1.76
C ARG A 259 20.63 -7.11 1.48
N LYS A 260 21.42 -8.10 1.07
CA LYS A 260 22.80 -7.86 0.65
C LYS A 260 22.79 -6.95 -0.58
N HIS A 261 23.73 -6.01 -0.65
CA HIS A 261 23.89 -5.07 -1.76
C HIS A 261 22.73 -4.06 -1.95
N ALA A 262 21.81 -3.95 -1.00
CA ALA A 262 20.68 -3.01 -1.07
C ALA A 262 20.93 -1.63 -0.43
N GLY A 263 22.08 -1.44 0.22
CA GLY A 263 22.40 -0.22 0.98
C GLY A 263 22.22 -0.40 2.49
N SER A 264 22.10 0.72 3.21
CA SER A 264 21.89 0.73 4.66
C SER A 264 20.52 1.36 4.94
N PRO A 265 19.49 0.53 5.21
CA PRO A 265 18.14 1.03 5.30
C PRO A 265 17.96 1.98 6.48
N ARG A 266 17.30 3.11 6.24
CA ARG A 266 16.97 4.13 7.24
C ARG A 266 15.56 4.62 7.05
N PHE A 267 14.95 5.11 8.11
CA PHE A 267 13.61 5.67 8.06
C PHE A 267 13.70 7.19 8.09
N PHE A 268 13.13 7.81 7.07
CA PHE A 268 12.83 9.24 7.08
C PHE A 268 11.43 9.46 7.62
N ALA A 269 11.28 10.39 8.56
CA ALA A 269 9.99 10.81 9.04
C ALA A 269 9.84 12.33 9.00
N MET A 270 8.66 12.76 8.59
CA MET A 270 8.23 14.15 8.67
C MET A 270 6.98 14.23 9.55
N THR A 271 7.01 15.10 10.56
CA THR A 271 5.88 15.34 11.46
C THR A 271 5.20 16.69 11.16
N ARG A 272 5.89 17.58 10.42
CA ARG A 272 5.40 18.89 9.98
C ARG A 272 5.88 19.24 8.56
N PRO A 273 5.11 19.96 7.74
CA PRO A 273 3.74 20.43 8.03
C PRO A 273 2.72 19.29 8.03
N PHE A 274 3.15 18.07 7.74
CA PHE A 274 2.30 16.92 7.59
C PHE A 274 2.99 15.62 7.95
N ALA A 275 2.21 14.55 8.13
CA ALA A 275 2.74 13.23 8.44
C ALA A 275 3.23 12.51 7.17
N TYR A 276 4.49 12.11 7.18
CA TYR A 276 5.13 11.33 6.11
C TYR A 276 6.12 10.35 6.72
N LEU A 277 6.20 9.17 6.13
CA LEU A 277 7.19 8.15 6.46
C LEU A 277 7.69 7.53 5.16
N SER A 278 9.01 7.36 5.06
CA SER A 278 9.61 6.50 4.05
C SER A 278 10.75 5.69 4.63
N VAL A 279 11.02 4.56 4.00
CA VAL A 279 12.26 3.82 4.18
C VAL A 279 13.15 4.07 2.96
N THR A 280 14.40 4.39 3.20
CA THR A 280 15.41 4.70 2.19
C THR A 280 16.53 3.70 2.25
N GLN A 281 17.29 3.57 1.17
CA GLN A 281 18.50 2.75 1.12
C GLN A 281 19.74 3.49 1.66
N GLY A 282 19.57 4.71 2.19
CA GLY A 282 20.66 5.58 2.64
C GLY A 282 21.51 6.16 1.50
N VAL A 283 20.95 6.27 0.30
CA VAL A 283 21.65 6.72 -0.93
C VAL A 283 22.04 8.19 -0.92
N ASP A 284 21.47 9.00 -0.03
CA ASP A 284 21.88 10.38 0.26
C ASP A 284 23.26 10.45 0.92
N ARG A 285 23.65 9.39 1.66
CA ARG A 285 24.92 9.29 2.38
C ARG A 285 25.93 8.44 1.61
N THR A 286 25.48 7.27 1.16
CA THR A 286 26.29 6.29 0.47
C THR A 286 25.58 5.90 -0.82
N PRO A 287 25.86 6.62 -1.93
CA PRO A 287 25.35 6.24 -3.23
C PRO A 287 25.72 4.79 -3.58
N LEU A 288 24.86 4.13 -4.35
CA LEU A 288 25.04 2.73 -4.72
C LEU A 288 25.32 2.63 -6.22
N ASP A 289 26.33 1.84 -6.59
CA ASP A 289 26.70 1.62 -7.98
C ASP A 289 26.52 0.15 -8.35
N TYR A 290 25.90 -0.08 -9.50
CA TYR A 290 25.69 -1.39 -10.11
C TYR A 290 26.15 -1.36 -11.57
N ARG A 291 26.61 -2.51 -12.06
CA ARG A 291 27.03 -2.73 -13.45
C ARG A 291 26.14 -3.78 -14.10
N SER A 292 26.14 -3.81 -15.44
CA SER A 292 25.45 -4.85 -16.19
C SER A 292 25.80 -6.25 -15.65
N GLY A 293 24.78 -7.03 -15.29
CA GLY A 293 24.92 -8.34 -14.66
C GLY A 293 24.73 -8.34 -13.14
N ASP A 294 24.86 -7.18 -12.49
CA ASP A 294 24.56 -7.03 -11.07
C ASP A 294 23.05 -7.06 -10.82
N ARG A 295 22.68 -7.43 -9.59
CA ARG A 295 21.31 -7.42 -9.08
C ARG A 295 21.25 -6.92 -7.65
N PHE A 296 20.14 -6.31 -7.28
CA PHE A 296 19.80 -6.05 -5.90
C PHE A 296 18.31 -6.24 -5.66
N GLU A 297 17.95 -6.46 -4.41
CA GLU A 297 16.59 -6.77 -3.99
C GLU A 297 16.21 -5.89 -2.81
N LEU A 298 14.93 -5.53 -2.73
CA LEU A 298 14.34 -4.81 -1.63
C LEU A 298 13.13 -5.59 -1.11
N ASP A 299 13.05 -5.73 0.20
CA ASP A 299 11.93 -6.37 0.89
C ASP A 299 11.39 -5.44 1.96
N TYR A 300 10.12 -5.08 1.78
CA TYR A 300 9.37 -4.28 2.71
C TYR A 300 8.08 -4.98 3.13
N LEU A 301 7.64 -4.69 4.34
CA LEU A 301 6.33 -5.08 4.83
C LEU A 301 5.58 -3.86 5.31
N VAL A 302 4.39 -3.65 4.76
CA VAL A 302 3.45 -2.64 5.22
C VAL A 302 2.32 -3.32 5.98
N LEU A 303 2.12 -2.94 7.23
CA LEU A 303 1.07 -3.48 8.09
C LEU A 303 0.03 -2.40 8.36
N VAL A 304 -1.24 -2.74 8.25
CA VAL A 304 -2.35 -1.82 8.49
C VAL A 304 -3.32 -2.45 9.49
N TYR A 305 -3.58 -1.70 10.56
CA TYR A 305 -4.47 -2.11 11.64
C TYR A 305 -5.57 -1.07 11.86
N PRO A 306 -6.81 -1.47 12.26
CA PRO A 306 -7.87 -0.53 12.64
C PRO A 306 -7.70 0.05 14.06
N ALA A 307 -6.65 -0.37 14.78
CA ALA A 307 -6.31 0.12 16.11
C ALA A 307 -4.79 0.12 16.29
N ALA A 308 -4.28 1.02 17.13
CA ALA A 308 -2.87 1.05 17.48
C ALA A 308 -2.42 -0.24 18.18
N ARG A 309 -1.30 -0.80 17.70
CA ARG A 309 -0.58 -1.93 18.28
C ARG A 309 0.53 -1.45 19.20
N THR A 310 0.84 -2.27 20.20
CA THR A 310 2.01 -2.01 21.06
C THR A 310 3.30 -2.31 20.29
N LYS A 311 4.39 -1.68 20.70
CA LYS A 311 5.74 -1.95 20.18
C LYS A 311 6.07 -3.45 20.16
N ALA A 312 5.76 -4.16 21.25
CA ALA A 312 6.01 -5.60 21.35
C ALA A 312 5.21 -6.44 20.34
N GLN A 313 3.96 -6.06 20.06
CA GLN A 313 3.13 -6.73 19.05
C GLN A 313 3.70 -6.54 17.64
N ILE A 314 4.13 -5.31 17.32
CA ILE A 314 4.74 -4.97 16.04
C ILE A 314 6.07 -5.71 15.88
N GLU A 315 6.92 -5.70 16.90
CA GLU A 315 8.20 -6.41 16.87
C GLU A 315 8.00 -7.91 16.68
N ALA A 316 7.08 -8.54 17.40
CA ALA A 316 6.78 -9.96 17.23
C ALA A 316 6.29 -10.27 15.80
N ARG A 317 5.51 -9.37 15.19
CA ARG A 317 5.04 -9.52 13.81
C ARG A 317 6.17 -9.36 12.79
N TYR A 318 7.07 -8.41 13.02
CA TYR A 318 8.28 -8.20 12.23
C TYR A 318 9.18 -9.44 12.26
N GLN A 319 9.46 -9.98 13.45
CA GLN A 319 10.32 -11.16 13.60
C GLN A 319 9.76 -12.38 12.85
N ARG A 320 8.44 -12.63 12.93
CA ARG A 320 7.80 -13.71 12.15
C ARG A 320 7.98 -13.54 10.65
N TRP A 321 7.89 -12.32 10.15
CA TRP A 321 8.12 -12.01 8.74
C TRP A 321 9.58 -12.24 8.38
N ALA A 322 10.52 -11.68 9.14
CA ALA A 322 11.96 -11.82 8.90
C ALA A 322 12.40 -13.29 8.87
N THR A 323 11.86 -14.13 9.76
CA THR A 323 12.19 -15.56 9.79
C THR A 323 11.60 -16.36 8.64
N ALA A 324 10.58 -15.86 7.93
CA ALA A 324 9.96 -16.58 6.81
C ALA A 324 10.82 -16.54 5.52
N PHE A 325 11.85 -15.69 5.47
CA PHE A 325 12.78 -15.56 4.33
C PHE A 325 14.15 -16.22 4.56
N HIS A 326 14.32 -16.88 5.72
CA HIS A 326 15.48 -17.67 6.09
C HIS A 326 15.12 -19.15 6.13
#